data_AF-A0A950WTT7-F1
#
_entry.id   AF-A0A950WTT7-F1
#
_cell.length_a   1.000
_cell.length_b   1.000
_cell.length_c   1.000
_cell.angle_alpha   90.00
_cell.angle_beta   90.00
_cell.angle_gamma   90.00
#
_symmetry.space_group_name_H-M   'P 1'
#
loop_
_entity.id
_entity.type
_entity.pdbx_description
1 polymer ?
#
loop_
_entity_poly.entity_id
_entity_poly.type
_entity_poly.pdbx_seq_one_letter_code
_entity_poly.pdbx_strand_id
1 'polypeptide(L)'
;AMLDEYEARPDAGLRALASALVRPLASKLADPDGGREYLQIHAELINRPRSGEPDDIELPTEARDSIQRWRGMVGPFLSEDAVRLHRRFTVIRLAAAELGRRAGSGPHADDRLFVSHLVDIVHALLVAPSSEETLRLADARDSSRRARARARKR
;
A
#
# COMPACT_ATOMS: atom_id res chain seq x y z
N ALA A 1 -10.99 10.42 -9.56
CA ALA A 1 -10.88 10.03 -10.99
C ALA A 1 -10.77 8.51 -11.16
N MET A 2 -9.65 7.85 -10.82
CA MET A 2 -9.49 6.40 -11.06
C MET A 2 -10.32 5.49 -10.12
N LEU A 3 -10.48 5.87 -8.85
CA LEU A 3 -11.37 5.13 -7.94
C LEU A 3 -12.85 5.30 -8.31
N ASP A 4 -13.21 6.46 -8.86
CA ASP A 4 -14.56 6.71 -9.37
C ASP A 4 -14.83 5.86 -10.64
N GLU A 5 -13.85 5.75 -11.53
CA GLU A 5 -13.91 4.84 -12.69
C GLU A 5 -14.02 3.37 -12.29
N TYR A 6 -13.35 2.97 -11.20
CA TYR A 6 -13.47 1.62 -10.67
C TYR A 6 -14.86 1.35 -10.09
N GLU A 7 -15.44 2.31 -9.35
CA GLU A 7 -16.82 2.19 -8.87
C GLU A 7 -17.84 2.14 -10.00
N ALA A 8 -17.59 2.86 -11.10
CA ALA A 8 -18.41 2.80 -12.29
C ALA A 8 -18.27 1.46 -13.06
N ARG A 9 -17.19 0.70 -12.83
CA ARG A 9 -16.90 -0.59 -13.48
C ARG A 9 -16.24 -1.58 -12.51
N PRO A 10 -17.01 -2.11 -11.54
CA PRO A 10 -16.47 -2.96 -10.48
C PRO A 10 -15.95 -4.32 -10.97
N ASP A 11 -16.28 -4.71 -12.20
CA ASP A 11 -15.77 -5.90 -12.89
C ASP A 11 -14.30 -5.79 -13.33
N ALA A 12 -13.69 -4.60 -13.23
CA ALA A 12 -12.29 -4.37 -13.60
C ALA A 12 -11.26 -5.12 -12.71
N GLY A 13 -11.70 -5.70 -11.60
CA GLY A 13 -10.90 -6.62 -10.76
C GLY A 13 -9.77 -5.96 -9.96
N LEU A 14 -9.06 -6.77 -9.17
CA LEU A 14 -8.07 -6.28 -8.20
C LEU A 14 -6.85 -5.60 -8.85
N ARG A 15 -6.51 -5.96 -10.10
CA ARG A 15 -5.43 -5.27 -10.84
C ARG A 15 -5.77 -3.81 -11.13
N ALA A 16 -7.04 -3.47 -11.37
CA ALA A 16 -7.47 -2.09 -11.54
C ALA A 16 -7.31 -1.29 -10.24
N LEU A 17 -7.59 -1.89 -9.09
CA LEU A 17 -7.30 -1.28 -7.78
C LEU A 17 -5.79 -1.11 -7.53
N ALA A 18 -4.95 -2.08 -7.91
CA ALA A 18 -3.50 -1.91 -7.88
C ALA A 18 -3.05 -0.74 -8.76
N SER A 19 -3.64 -0.62 -9.96
CA SER A 19 -3.40 0.50 -10.87
C SER A 19 -3.82 1.84 -10.28
N ALA A 20 -4.97 1.91 -9.61
CA ALA A 20 -5.47 3.11 -8.94
C ALA A 20 -4.60 3.56 -7.74
N LEU A 21 -3.84 2.64 -7.13
CA LEU A 21 -2.85 2.99 -6.11
C LEU A 21 -1.59 3.62 -6.73
N VAL A 22 -1.08 3.04 -7.82
CA VAL A 22 0.24 3.37 -8.36
C VAL A 22 0.20 4.58 -9.31
N ARG A 23 -0.73 4.60 -10.26
CA ARG A 23 -0.69 5.55 -11.38
C ARG A 23 -0.83 7.03 -10.98
N PRO A 24 -1.69 7.40 -10.01
CA PRO A 24 -1.79 8.79 -9.58
C PRO A 24 -0.49 9.33 -8.95
N LEU A 25 0.24 8.50 -8.21
CA LEU A 25 1.56 8.89 -7.70
C LEU A 25 2.59 8.89 -8.83
N ALA A 26 2.54 7.90 -9.73
CA ALA A 26 3.47 7.81 -10.85
C ALA A 26 3.39 8.99 -11.82
N SER A 27 2.24 9.67 -11.94
CA SER A 27 2.14 10.87 -12.78
C SER A 27 3.06 12.01 -12.29
N LYS A 28 3.45 11.99 -11.00
CA LYS A 28 4.42 12.94 -10.44
C LYS A 28 5.86 12.75 -10.93
N LEU A 29 6.18 11.61 -11.55
CA LEU A 29 7.50 11.42 -12.18
C LEU A 29 7.74 12.41 -13.34
N ALA A 30 6.66 12.78 -14.05
CA ALA A 30 6.70 13.71 -15.19
C ALA A 30 6.31 15.15 -14.81
N ASP A 31 5.98 15.41 -13.54
CA ASP A 31 5.53 16.72 -13.08
C ASP A 31 6.76 17.64 -12.89
N PRO A 32 6.88 18.72 -13.70
CA PRO A 32 8.02 19.62 -13.63
C PRO A 32 8.03 20.46 -12.35
N ASP A 33 6.88 20.61 -11.69
CA ASP A 33 6.71 21.43 -10.48
C ASP A 33 7.02 20.62 -9.22
N GLY A 34 8.21 20.00 -9.20
CA GLY A 34 8.75 19.33 -8.01
C GLY A 34 8.18 17.93 -7.74
N GLY A 35 7.60 17.27 -8.75
CA GLY A 35 6.96 15.96 -8.56
C GLY A 35 7.91 14.85 -8.09
N ARG A 36 9.18 14.90 -8.49
CA ARG A 36 10.19 13.93 -8.03
C ARG A 36 10.57 14.13 -6.58
N GLU A 37 10.69 15.38 -6.14
CA GLU A 37 10.96 15.76 -4.77
C GLU A 37 9.79 15.35 -3.88
N TYR A 38 8.55 15.58 -4.35
CA TYR A 38 7.33 15.09 -3.70
C TYR A 38 7.38 13.56 -3.51
N LEU A 39 7.71 12.80 -4.54
CA LEU A 39 7.75 11.33 -4.45
C LEU A 39 8.82 10.82 -3.48
N GLN A 40 9.98 11.46 -3.42
CA GLN A 40 11.04 11.10 -2.48
C GLN A 40 10.62 11.39 -1.03
N ILE A 41 10.06 12.57 -0.77
CA ILE A 41 9.56 12.95 0.56
C ILE A 41 8.40 12.04 0.98
N HIS A 42 7.48 11.76 0.06
CA HIS A 42 6.36 10.85 0.31
C HIS A 42 6.86 9.44 0.65
N ALA A 43 7.84 8.92 -0.10
CA ALA A 43 8.43 7.62 0.17
C ALA A 43 9.07 7.55 1.56
N GLU A 44 9.80 8.60 1.97
CA GLU A 44 10.39 8.69 3.31
C GLU A 44 9.31 8.73 4.39
N LEU A 45 8.30 9.61 4.23
CA LEU A 45 7.23 9.78 5.21
C LEU A 45 6.44 8.48 5.44
N ILE A 46 6.07 7.80 4.36
CA ILE A 46 5.30 6.55 4.42
C ILE A 46 6.13 5.39 5.00
N ASN A 47 7.45 5.39 4.78
CA ASN A 47 8.33 4.30 5.21
C ASN A 47 9.09 4.54 6.51
N ARG A 48 9.00 5.74 7.09
CA ARG A 48 9.68 6.08 8.34
C ARG A 48 9.28 5.11 9.47
N PRO A 49 10.23 4.46 10.15
CA PRO A 49 9.94 3.70 11.37
C PRO A 49 9.34 4.64 12.42
N ARG A 50 8.16 4.28 12.96
CA ARG A 50 7.48 5.07 13.99
C ARG A 50 7.32 4.28 15.28
N SER A 51 7.41 4.99 16.40
CA SER A 51 7.23 4.47 17.75
C SER A 51 5.76 4.45 18.20
N GLY A 52 4.82 4.89 17.35
CA GLY A 52 3.37 5.07 17.63
C GLY A 52 2.44 4.24 16.73
N GLU A 53 1.13 4.49 16.77
CA GLU A 53 0.14 3.73 16.01
C GLU A 53 0.28 3.93 14.48
N PRO A 54 -0.04 2.91 13.64
CA PRO A 54 0.20 2.95 12.19
C PRO A 54 -0.53 4.06 11.42
N ASP A 55 -1.59 4.65 11.98
CA ASP A 55 -2.46 5.62 11.29
C ASP A 55 -2.07 7.10 11.54
N ASP A 56 -0.97 7.40 12.27
CA ASP A 56 -0.51 8.78 12.59
C ASP A 56 0.24 9.49 11.44
N ILE A 57 0.01 9.10 10.18
CA ILE A 57 0.57 9.82 9.05
C ILE A 57 -0.31 11.04 8.75
N GLU A 58 0.20 12.23 9.06
CA GLU A 58 -0.35 13.50 8.56
C GLU A 58 -0.17 13.57 7.04
N LEU A 59 -1.15 13.01 6.33
CA LEU A 59 -1.35 13.23 4.91
C LEU A 59 -2.35 14.38 4.72
N PRO A 60 -2.29 15.11 3.59
CA PRO A 60 -3.40 15.97 3.18
C PRO A 60 -4.72 15.20 3.23
N THR A 61 -5.80 15.83 3.71
CA THR A 61 -7.10 15.18 3.92
C THR A 61 -7.58 14.40 2.69
N GLU A 62 -7.47 14.99 1.50
CA GLU A 62 -7.88 14.34 0.24
C GLU A 62 -7.08 13.07 -0.07
N ALA A 63 -5.77 13.07 0.22
CA ALA A 63 -4.90 11.91 0.04
C ALA A 63 -5.23 10.82 1.07
N ARG A 64 -5.52 11.22 2.32
CA ARG A 64 -5.99 10.32 3.37
C ARG A 64 -7.30 9.66 2.97
N ASP A 65 -8.28 10.44 2.50
CA ASP A 65 -9.60 9.95 2.11
C ASP A 65 -9.51 8.98 0.93
N SER A 66 -8.69 9.29 -0.07
CA SER A 66 -8.45 8.41 -1.22
C SER A 66 -7.82 7.08 -0.81
N ILE A 67 -6.85 7.10 0.11
CA ILE A 67 -6.22 5.88 0.64
C ILE A 67 -7.20 5.06 1.48
N GLN A 68 -8.03 5.71 2.31
CA GLN A 68 -9.04 4.99 3.10
C GLN A 68 -10.12 4.36 2.20
N ARG A 69 -10.57 5.06 1.16
CA ARG A 69 -11.49 4.53 0.16
C ARG A 69 -10.89 3.34 -0.58
N TRP A 70 -9.65 3.46 -1.06
CA TRP A 70 -8.93 2.34 -1.68
C TRP A 70 -8.78 1.14 -0.73
N ARG A 71 -8.43 1.38 0.55
CA ARG A 71 -8.37 0.33 1.59
C ARG A 71 -9.70 -0.38 1.75
N GLY A 72 -10.82 0.33 1.68
CA GLY A 72 -12.16 -0.23 1.71
C GLY A 72 -12.43 -1.14 0.50
N MET A 73 -12.16 -0.66 -0.71
CA MET A 73 -12.40 -1.40 -1.96
C MET A 73 -11.55 -2.65 -2.11
N VAL A 74 -10.31 -2.63 -1.65
CA VAL A 74 -9.43 -3.81 -1.67
C VAL A 74 -9.87 -4.86 -0.64
N GLY A 75 -10.57 -4.45 0.42
CA GLY A 75 -10.90 -5.31 1.55
C GLY A 75 -11.62 -6.61 1.20
N PRO A 76 -12.69 -6.59 0.38
CA PRO A 76 -13.39 -7.78 -0.06
C PRO A 76 -12.53 -8.80 -0.83
N PHE A 77 -11.41 -8.38 -1.41
CA PHE A 77 -10.50 -9.27 -2.16
C PHE A 77 -9.43 -9.92 -1.29
N LEU A 78 -9.31 -9.54 -0.01
CA LEU A 78 -8.28 -10.05 0.88
C LEU A 78 -8.82 -11.14 1.80
N SER A 79 -8.04 -12.20 1.97
CA SER A 79 -8.30 -13.17 3.04
C SER A 79 -8.19 -12.51 4.41
N GLU A 80 -8.84 -13.11 5.41
CA GLU A 80 -8.75 -12.64 6.80
C GLU A 80 -7.29 -12.54 7.27
N ASP A 81 -6.44 -13.50 6.90
CA ASP A 81 -5.02 -13.46 7.19
C ASP A 81 -4.28 -12.31 6.52
N ALA A 82 -4.61 -12.00 5.26
CA ALA A 82 -4.03 -10.85 4.57
C ALA A 82 -4.40 -9.53 5.25
N VAL A 83 -5.62 -9.43 5.78
CA VAL A 83 -6.07 -8.28 6.60
C VAL A 83 -5.33 -8.25 7.93
N ARG A 84 -5.28 -9.38 8.64
CA ARG A 84 -4.60 -9.56 9.94
C ARG A 84 -3.10 -9.27 9.90
N LEU A 85 -2.47 -9.51 8.75
CA LEU A 85 -1.05 -9.24 8.50
C LEU A 85 -0.82 -7.86 7.87
N HIS A 86 -1.85 -7.00 7.81
CA HIS A 86 -1.77 -5.64 7.31
C HIS A 86 -1.22 -5.53 5.87
N ARG A 87 -1.53 -6.50 5.01
CA ARG A 87 -1.00 -6.56 3.63
C ARG A 87 -1.23 -5.29 2.81
N ARG A 88 -2.38 -4.63 3.01
CA ARG A 88 -2.70 -3.34 2.37
C ARG A 88 -1.62 -2.29 2.66
N PHE A 89 -1.13 -2.24 3.90
CA PHE A 89 -0.09 -1.29 4.31
C PHE A 89 1.26 -1.64 3.70
N THR A 90 1.61 -2.93 3.65
CA THR A 90 2.84 -3.39 2.99
C THR A 90 2.91 -2.96 1.53
N VAL A 91 1.82 -3.11 0.77
CA VAL A 91 1.82 -2.73 -0.65
C VAL A 91 1.83 -1.22 -0.86
N ILE A 92 1.18 -0.44 0.01
CA ILE A 92 1.26 1.03 -0.02
C ILE A 92 2.71 1.48 0.19
N ARG A 93 3.37 0.91 1.21
CA ARG A 93 4.77 1.22 1.53
C ARG A 93 5.72 0.86 0.40
N LEU A 94 5.54 -0.31 -0.20
CA LEU A 94 6.32 -0.76 -1.35
C LEU A 94 6.14 0.19 -2.54
N ALA A 95 4.89 0.49 -2.92
CA ALA A 95 4.62 1.37 -4.05
C ALA A 95 5.26 2.76 -3.86
N ALA A 96 5.12 3.33 -2.66
CA ALA A 96 5.76 4.60 -2.32
C ALA A 96 7.29 4.50 -2.39
N ALA A 97 7.88 3.44 -1.86
CA ALA A 97 9.34 3.24 -1.88
C ALA A 97 9.90 3.09 -3.29
N GLU A 98 9.26 2.32 -4.17
CA GLU A 98 9.69 2.13 -5.55
C GLU A 98 9.59 3.42 -6.36
N LEU A 99 8.50 4.18 -6.19
CA LEU A 99 8.32 5.47 -6.86
C LEU A 99 9.33 6.50 -6.37
N GLY A 100 9.60 6.56 -5.06
CA GLY A 100 10.63 7.43 -4.50
C GLY A 100 12.04 7.09 -5.02
N ARG A 101 12.39 5.80 -5.11
CA ARG A 101 13.66 5.36 -5.71
C ARG A 101 13.76 5.75 -7.18
N ARG A 102 12.68 5.53 -7.95
CA ARG A 102 12.64 5.89 -9.38
C ARG A 102 12.81 7.39 -9.58
N ALA A 103 12.18 8.20 -8.75
CA ALA A 103 12.33 9.65 -8.75
C ALA A 103 13.75 10.11 -8.39
N GLY A 104 14.39 9.46 -7.41
CA GLY A 104 15.75 9.77 -6.97
C GLY A 104 16.86 9.34 -7.94
N SER A 105 16.59 8.43 -8.87
CA SER A 105 17.58 7.99 -9.85
C SER A 105 17.77 8.95 -11.05
N GLY A 106 17.13 10.12 -11.02
CA GLY A 106 17.21 11.15 -12.06
C GLY A 106 16.07 11.09 -13.10
N PRO A 107 16.11 11.98 -14.10
CA PRO A 107 15.09 12.04 -15.15
C PRO A 107 15.10 10.79 -16.04
N HIS A 108 13.92 10.36 -16.48
CA HIS A 108 13.74 9.23 -17.39
C HIS A 108 13.00 9.64 -18.64
N ALA A 109 13.36 9.06 -19.79
CA ALA A 109 12.68 9.33 -21.05
C ALA A 109 11.28 8.65 -21.13
N ASP A 110 11.11 7.51 -20.47
CA ASP A 110 9.86 6.76 -20.44
C ASP A 110 9.75 5.95 -19.14
N ASP A 111 8.68 6.17 -18.38
CA ASP A 111 8.36 5.47 -17.14
C ASP A 111 7.23 4.44 -17.29
N ARG A 112 6.63 4.30 -18.48
CA ARG A 112 5.43 3.46 -18.68
C ARG A 112 5.66 1.99 -18.33
N LEU A 113 6.81 1.44 -18.73
CA LEU A 113 7.16 0.05 -18.42
C LEU A 113 7.36 -0.15 -16.91
N PHE A 114 8.08 0.76 -16.26
CA PHE A 114 8.28 0.74 -14.81
C PHE A 114 6.94 0.79 -14.07
N VAL A 115 6.06 1.72 -14.44
CA VAL A 115 4.73 1.88 -13.82
C VAL A 115 3.87 0.63 -14.05
N SER A 116 3.84 0.08 -15.26
CA SER A 116 3.08 -1.15 -15.54
C SER A 116 3.59 -2.32 -14.71
N HIS A 117 4.90 -2.49 -14.62
CA HIS A 117 5.52 -3.55 -13.84
C HIS A 117 5.24 -3.40 -12.34
N LEU A 118 5.30 -2.18 -11.81
CA LEU A 118 4.97 -1.90 -10.41
C LEU A 118 3.50 -2.22 -10.09
N VAL A 119 2.57 -1.94 -11.02
CA VAL A 119 1.17 -2.36 -10.89
C VAL A 119 1.05 -3.88 -10.79
N ASP A 120 1.80 -4.62 -11.62
CA ASP A 120 1.77 -6.09 -11.60
C ASP A 120 2.37 -6.65 -10.30
N ILE A 121 3.45 -6.05 -9.77
CA ILE A 121 4.01 -6.42 -8.46
C ILE A 121 3.02 -6.15 -7.33
N VAL A 122 2.41 -4.96 -7.29
CA VAL A 122 1.41 -4.62 -6.25
C VAL A 122 0.23 -5.59 -6.32
N HIS A 123 -0.27 -5.88 -7.52
CA HIS A 123 -1.33 -6.87 -7.72
C HIS A 123 -0.91 -8.26 -7.22
N ALA A 124 0.27 -8.74 -7.60
CA ALA A 124 0.80 -10.04 -7.18
C ALA A 124 0.88 -10.15 -5.65
N LEU A 125 1.35 -9.11 -4.97
CA LEU A 125 1.44 -9.08 -3.50
C LEU A 125 0.07 -9.08 -2.83
N LEU A 126 -0.93 -8.42 -3.42
CA LEU A 126 -2.29 -8.43 -2.89
C LEU A 126 -2.90 -9.84 -2.94
N VAL A 127 -2.72 -10.56 -4.06
CA VAL A 127 -3.33 -11.89 -4.29
C VAL A 127 -2.53 -13.07 -3.73
N ALA A 128 -1.23 -12.91 -3.47
CA ALA A 128 -0.38 -14.00 -3.04
C ALA A 128 -0.94 -14.72 -1.79
N PRO A 129 -1.09 -16.05 -1.79
CA PRO A 129 -1.50 -16.76 -0.58
C PRO A 129 -0.42 -16.62 0.50
N SER A 130 -0.83 -16.52 1.76
CA SER A 130 0.11 -16.65 2.88
C SER A 130 0.62 -18.09 2.96
N SER A 131 1.91 -18.28 3.22
CA SER A 131 2.46 -19.63 3.42
C SER A 131 1.95 -20.24 4.73
N GLU A 132 1.92 -21.57 4.79
CA GLU A 132 1.56 -22.31 6.02
C GLU A 132 2.43 -21.90 7.22
N GLU A 133 3.73 -21.68 6.98
CA GLU A 133 4.64 -21.15 7.99
C GLU A 133 4.20 -19.78 8.51
N THR A 134 3.83 -18.87 7.61
CA THR A 134 3.38 -17.52 8.01
C THR A 134 2.13 -17.60 8.87
N LEU A 135 1.17 -18.46 8.50
CA LEU A 135 -0.07 -18.67 9.24
C LEU A 135 0.21 -19.23 10.64
N ARG A 136 1.02 -20.29 10.73
CA ARG A 136 1.47 -20.90 11.99
C ARG A 136 2.12 -19.88 12.93
N LEU A 137 3.02 -19.04 12.39
CA LEU A 137 3.71 -18.01 13.18
C LEU A 137 2.73 -16.93 13.67
N ALA A 138 1.79 -16.53 12.83
CA ALA A 138 0.80 -15.52 13.19
C ALA A 138 -0.16 -16.03 14.28
N ASP A 139 -0.54 -17.31 14.25
CA ASP A 139 -1.40 -17.92 15.27
C ASP A 139 -0.69 -18.08 16.62
N ALA A 140 0.60 -18.44 16.59
CA ALA A 140 1.43 -18.47 17.78
C ALA A 140 1.55 -17.08 18.42
N ARG A 141 1.73 -16.03 17.61
CA ARG A 141 1.76 -14.62 18.08
C ARG A 141 0.46 -14.23 18.78
N ASP A 142 -0.68 -14.53 18.17
CA ASP A 142 -1.99 -14.14 18.71
C ASP A 142 -2.32 -14.89 20.01
N SER A 143 -1.93 -16.17 20.09
CA SER A 143 -2.02 -16.95 21.32
C SER A 143 -1.15 -16.37 22.45
N SER A 144 0.08 -15.96 22.14
CA SER A 144 0.96 -15.29 23.12
C SER A 144 0.37 -13.96 23.61
N ARG A 145 -0.20 -13.14 22.71
CA ARG A 145 -0.86 -11.88 23.06
C ARG A 145 -2.06 -12.09 23.99
N ARG A 146 -2.91 -13.08 23.68
CA ARG A 146 -4.07 -13.44 24.54
C ARG A 146 -3.63 -13.90 25.93
N ALA A 147 -2.58 -14.70 26.04
CA ALA A 147 -2.05 -15.15 27.32
C ALA A 147 -1.55 -13.97 28.18
N ARG A 148 -0.78 -13.04 27.59
CA ARG A 148 -0.31 -11.84 28.29
C ARG A 148 -1.45 -10.94 28.75
N ALA A 149 -2.46 -10.73 27.90
CA ALA A 149 -3.62 -9.92 28.26
C ALA A 149 -4.42 -10.50 29.44
N ARG A 150 -4.52 -11.83 29.55
CA ARG A 150 -5.15 -12.50 30.70
C ARG A 150 -4.33 -12.37 31.98
N ALA A 151 -3.00 -12.48 31.89
CA ALA A 151 -2.11 -12.32 33.04
C ALA A 151 -2.16 -10.91 33.63
N ARG A 152 -2.30 -9.87 32.80
CA ARG A 152 -2.40 -8.46 33.25
C ARG A 152 -3.73 -8.09 33.92
N LYS A 153 -4.76 -8.93 33.79
CA LYS A 153 -6.08 -8.74 34.41
C LYS A 153 -6.24 -9.48 35.74
N ARG A 154 -5.25 -10.27 36.15
CA ARG A 154 -5.17 -10.94 37.45
C ARG A 154 -4.29 -10.12 38.38
#